data_AF-A0A660YBH2-F1
#
_entry.id   AF-A0A660YBH2-F1
#
_cell.length_a   1.000
_cell.length_b   1.000
_cell.length_c   1.000
_cell.angle_alpha   90.00
_cell.angle_beta   90.00
_cell.angle_gamma   90.00
#
_symmetry.space_group_name_H-M   'P 1'
#
loop_
_entity.id
_entity.type
_entity.pdbx_description
1 polymer ?
#
loop_
_entity_poly.entity_id
_entity_poly.type
_entity_poly.pdbx_seq_one_letter_code
_entity_poly.pdbx_strand_id
1 'polypeptide(L)'
;MRRLWPLMLLLLGCDAITDFSPPDVRIVQPHEGQELFGRVKVVVEVKDNRVVDRVELYLDGRLVGSRKVGESNAEVEFEVEADYGSHKLRARAYDGGGNWGEVKYSSPCPLPVFVFVPGGEFQMGDLWGDGDSDERPVHTVRVDDFYISRYEITVGQFRMFCEATGRSMPSQPSWNRGDDYPVVNVSWYDAVRFCNWLSRQAGLEEVYDESTWEADFSRVGYRLPTEAEWEYAARAGGKEIKYPWGNEFDCSKGNFDDETVHDSYVVPGGEGCDGYVETAPVGSFPPNELGLYDMAGNVYEWCNDWYDSGYYSVSPVDNPRGPSSGEEKALRGGSWFFNPGCCRTANRFRLSPGGSRYFCGFRVVLPVR
;
A
#
# COMPACT_ATOMS: atom_id res chain seq x y z
N MET A 1 -37.90 -65.41 60.61
CA MET A 1 -38.75 -65.14 59.42
C MET A 1 -38.28 -63.86 58.75
N ARG A 2 -37.55 -63.92 57.64
CA ARG A 2 -37.54 -62.85 56.62
C ARG A 2 -37.28 -63.47 55.25
N ARG A 3 -38.27 -63.31 54.37
CA ARG A 3 -38.23 -63.63 52.95
C ARG A 3 -37.53 -62.51 52.20
N LEU A 4 -36.83 -62.88 51.13
CA LEU A 4 -36.36 -62.03 50.04
C LEU A 4 -37.49 -61.17 49.44
N TRP A 5 -37.15 -60.00 48.91
CA TRP A 5 -37.59 -59.44 47.61
C TRP A 5 -36.39 -58.71 46.95
N PRO A 6 -36.17 -58.85 45.63
CA PRO A 6 -35.14 -58.13 44.86
C PRO A 6 -35.76 -56.90 44.13
N LEU A 7 -34.95 -56.24 43.27
CA LEU A 7 -35.26 -55.11 42.35
C LEU A 7 -34.99 -53.71 42.93
N MET A 8 -34.38 -52.74 42.21
CA MET A 8 -33.91 -52.66 40.83
C MET A 8 -32.95 -51.46 40.80
N LEU A 9 -31.65 -51.66 40.51
CA LEU A 9 -30.78 -50.54 40.20
C LEU A 9 -31.04 -50.17 38.73
N LEU A 10 -31.76 -49.07 38.49
CA LEU A 10 -31.79 -48.45 37.17
C LEU A 10 -30.38 -47.97 36.85
N LEU A 11 -29.65 -48.73 36.02
CA LEU A 11 -28.58 -48.18 35.22
C LEU A 11 -29.25 -47.33 34.14
N LEU A 12 -29.42 -46.04 34.42
CA LEU A 12 -29.57 -45.05 33.37
C LEU A 12 -28.23 -45.05 32.61
N GLY A 13 -28.19 -45.81 31.52
CA GLY A 13 -27.18 -45.65 30.48
C GLY A 13 -27.35 -44.27 29.87
N CYS A 14 -26.71 -43.28 30.49
CA CYS A 14 -26.35 -42.05 29.79
C CYS A 14 -25.01 -42.37 29.13
N ASP A 15 -25.06 -42.95 27.93
CA ASP A 15 -23.92 -42.89 27.00
C ASP A 15 -23.79 -41.44 26.54
N ALA A 16 -23.38 -40.55 27.45
CA ALA A 16 -22.65 -39.37 27.07
C ALA A 16 -21.32 -39.91 26.56
N ILE A 17 -21.29 -40.32 25.29
CA ILE A 17 -20.03 -40.58 24.60
C ILE A 17 -19.26 -39.26 24.76
N THR A 18 -18.24 -39.23 25.60
CA THR A 18 -17.40 -38.06 25.79
C THR A 18 -16.61 -37.88 24.50
N ASP A 19 -16.86 -36.80 23.77
CA ASP A 19 -16.03 -36.46 22.62
C ASP A 19 -14.75 -35.79 23.11
N PHE A 20 -13.63 -36.23 22.58
CA PHE A 20 -12.33 -35.61 22.83
C PHE A 20 -11.64 -35.21 21.54
N SER A 21 -12.26 -35.45 20.38
CA SER A 21 -11.64 -35.14 19.08
C SER A 21 -12.02 -33.72 18.69
N PRO A 22 -11.05 -32.81 18.50
CA PRO A 22 -11.35 -31.50 17.94
C PRO A 22 -11.66 -31.61 16.43
N PRO A 23 -12.50 -30.72 15.89
CA PRO A 23 -12.71 -30.62 14.45
C PRO A 23 -11.41 -30.41 13.66
N ASP A 24 -11.25 -31.06 12.51
CA ASP A 24 -10.27 -30.70 11.48
C ASP A 24 -10.78 -29.45 10.74
N VAL A 25 -9.91 -28.46 10.53
CA VAL A 25 -10.26 -27.16 9.96
C VAL A 25 -9.27 -26.79 8.87
N ARG A 26 -9.76 -26.40 7.70
CA ARG A 26 -8.93 -25.96 6.58
C ARG A 26 -9.55 -24.74 5.93
N ILE A 27 -8.74 -23.76 5.59
CA ILE A 27 -9.15 -22.69 4.69
C ILE A 27 -8.81 -23.20 3.28
N VAL A 28 -9.80 -23.36 2.41
CA VAL A 28 -9.57 -23.86 1.03
C VAL A 28 -9.53 -22.74 0.01
N GLN A 29 -10.11 -21.59 0.35
CA GLN A 29 -9.98 -20.35 -0.41
C GLN A 29 -9.89 -19.17 0.57
N PRO A 30 -8.98 -18.19 0.36
CA PRO A 30 -7.87 -18.24 -0.60
C PRO A 30 -6.86 -19.35 -0.24
N HIS A 31 -6.02 -19.75 -1.20
CA HIS A 31 -4.94 -20.70 -0.92
C HIS A 31 -3.85 -20.05 -0.04
N GLU A 32 -3.09 -20.86 0.70
CA GLU A 32 -1.98 -20.34 1.50
C GLU A 32 -0.96 -19.61 0.60
N GLY A 33 -0.57 -18.40 0.98
CA GLY A 33 0.31 -17.53 0.20
C GLY A 33 -0.37 -16.72 -0.91
N GLN A 34 -1.68 -16.87 -1.12
CA GLN A 34 -2.43 -16.01 -2.04
C GLN A 34 -2.73 -14.64 -1.40
N GLU A 35 -2.65 -13.60 -2.21
CA GLU A 35 -2.91 -12.20 -1.82
C GLU A 35 -4.37 -11.97 -1.41
N LEU A 36 -4.56 -11.09 -0.42
CA LEU A 36 -5.85 -10.62 0.08
C LEU A 36 -5.94 -9.11 -0.11
N PHE A 37 -6.89 -8.65 -0.93
CA PHE A 37 -7.17 -7.22 -1.09
C PHE A 37 -8.61 -6.99 -1.56
N GLY A 38 -9.29 -6.02 -0.92
CA GLY A 38 -10.70 -5.72 -1.15
C GLY A 38 -11.62 -6.83 -0.64
N ARG A 39 -12.77 -7.01 -1.30
CA ARG A 39 -13.72 -8.08 -0.99
C ARG A 39 -13.20 -9.44 -1.42
N VAL A 40 -12.89 -10.27 -0.44
CA VAL A 40 -12.43 -11.64 -0.66
C VAL A 40 -13.39 -12.64 -0.03
N LYS A 41 -13.74 -13.65 -0.82
CA LYS A 41 -14.45 -14.84 -0.35
C LYS A 41 -13.47 -15.78 0.35
N VAL A 42 -13.77 -16.13 1.59
CA VAL A 42 -13.03 -17.13 2.37
C VAL A 42 -13.90 -18.35 2.56
N VAL A 43 -13.42 -19.52 2.15
CA VAL A 43 -14.11 -20.80 2.28
C VAL A 43 -13.35 -21.66 3.28
N VAL A 44 -14.05 -22.09 4.34
CA VAL A 44 -13.51 -22.93 5.39
C VAL A 44 -14.17 -24.30 5.33
N GLU A 45 -13.38 -25.34 5.07
CA GLU A 45 -13.80 -26.73 5.25
C GLU A 45 -13.61 -27.14 6.71
N VAL A 46 -14.64 -27.79 7.26
CA VAL A 46 -14.59 -28.38 8.60
C VAL A 46 -15.08 -29.80 8.58
N LYS A 47 -14.39 -30.66 9.32
CA LYS A 47 -14.77 -32.06 9.45
C LYS A 47 -14.51 -32.55 10.85
N ASP A 48 -15.45 -33.29 11.40
CA ASP A 48 -15.31 -33.88 12.73
C ASP A 48 -15.98 -35.26 12.81
N ASN A 49 -15.68 -36.01 13.87
CA ASN A 49 -16.36 -37.27 14.19
C ASN A 49 -17.80 -37.04 14.71
N ARG A 50 -18.13 -35.80 15.10
CA ARG A 50 -19.45 -35.32 15.50
C ARG A 50 -19.86 -34.05 14.76
N VAL A 51 -21.02 -33.53 15.13
CA VAL A 51 -21.53 -32.26 14.61
C VAL A 51 -20.60 -31.12 15.04
N VAL A 52 -20.18 -30.34 14.06
CA VAL A 52 -19.56 -29.04 14.27
C VAL A 52 -20.67 -28.04 14.60
N ASP A 53 -20.57 -27.35 15.73
CA ASP A 53 -21.56 -26.39 16.21
C ASP A 53 -21.44 -25.06 15.47
N ARG A 54 -20.22 -24.53 15.37
CA ARG A 54 -19.94 -23.28 14.65
C ARG A 54 -18.52 -23.20 14.12
N VAL A 55 -18.35 -22.29 13.17
CA VAL A 55 -17.06 -21.82 12.66
C VAL A 55 -16.95 -20.32 12.85
N GLU A 56 -15.79 -19.87 13.32
CA GLU A 56 -15.41 -18.47 13.46
C GLU A 56 -14.24 -18.16 12.53
N LEU A 57 -14.32 -17.03 11.83
CA LEU A 57 -13.24 -16.51 11.00
C LEU A 57 -12.69 -15.22 11.61
N TYR A 58 -11.37 -15.11 11.64
CA TYR A 58 -10.64 -13.95 12.08
C TYR A 58 -9.71 -13.44 10.97
N LEU A 59 -9.64 -12.13 10.82
CA LEU A 59 -8.68 -11.40 9.97
C LEU A 59 -7.84 -10.49 10.88
N ASP A 60 -6.53 -10.65 10.85
CA ASP A 60 -5.56 -9.91 11.68
C ASP A 60 -5.90 -9.92 13.18
N GLY A 61 -6.43 -11.05 13.63
CA GLY A 61 -6.84 -11.27 15.02
C GLY A 61 -8.24 -10.74 15.37
N ARG A 62 -8.87 -9.95 14.50
CA ARG A 62 -10.26 -9.47 14.68
C ARG A 62 -11.25 -10.53 14.19
N LEU A 63 -12.28 -10.82 14.98
CA LEU A 63 -13.39 -11.69 14.57
C LEU A 63 -14.19 -10.99 13.46
N VAL A 64 -14.21 -11.56 12.27
CA VAL A 64 -14.93 -11.01 11.10
C VAL A 64 -16.23 -11.78 10.80
N GLY A 65 -16.37 -13.00 11.32
CA GLY A 65 -17.62 -13.74 11.18
C GLY A 65 -17.72 -14.96 12.08
N SER A 66 -18.97 -15.34 12.37
CA SER A 66 -19.32 -16.59 13.04
C SER A 66 -20.53 -17.20 12.32
N ARG A 67 -20.52 -18.52 12.10
CA ARG A 67 -21.57 -19.26 11.40
C ARG A 67 -21.86 -20.57 12.13
N LYS A 68 -23.14 -20.86 12.39
CA LYS A 68 -23.54 -22.19 12.87
C LYS A 68 -23.47 -23.19 11.72
N VAL A 69 -23.08 -24.43 12.01
CA VAL A 69 -22.94 -25.48 10.99
C VAL A 69 -24.01 -26.56 11.18
N GLY A 70 -23.96 -27.34 12.26
CA GLY A 70 -24.97 -28.37 12.55
C GLY A 70 -24.76 -29.69 11.80
N GLU A 71 -23.63 -29.83 11.10
CA GLU A 71 -23.22 -31.00 10.33
C GLU A 71 -21.81 -31.43 10.75
N SER A 72 -21.47 -32.71 10.54
CA SER A 72 -20.13 -33.23 10.85
C SER A 72 -19.10 -32.98 9.76
N ASN A 73 -19.53 -32.51 8.60
CA ASN A 73 -18.67 -32.10 7.50
C ASN A 73 -19.37 -30.97 6.73
N ALA A 74 -18.72 -29.83 6.55
CA ALA A 74 -19.31 -28.69 5.85
C ALA A 74 -18.25 -27.77 5.25
N GLU A 75 -18.67 -27.03 4.23
CA GLU A 75 -17.98 -25.83 3.73
C GLU A 75 -18.72 -24.59 4.23
N VAL A 76 -17.98 -23.67 4.85
CA VAL A 76 -18.52 -22.45 5.43
C VAL A 76 -17.90 -21.26 4.74
N GLU A 77 -18.75 -20.44 4.11
CA GLU A 77 -18.32 -19.27 3.37
C GLU A 77 -18.44 -17.98 4.21
N PHE A 78 -17.40 -17.15 4.09
CA PHE A 78 -17.33 -15.80 4.63
C PHE A 78 -16.96 -14.82 3.52
N GLU A 79 -17.39 -13.58 3.66
CA GLU A 79 -16.90 -12.46 2.86
C GLU A 79 -16.15 -11.52 3.82
N VAL A 80 -14.91 -11.19 3.47
CA VAL A 80 -14.06 -10.28 4.25
C VAL A 80 -13.63 -9.12 3.35
N GLU A 81 -13.56 -7.93 3.92
CA GLU A 81 -12.89 -6.78 3.29
C GLU A 81 -11.48 -6.71 3.87
N ALA A 82 -10.47 -6.86 3.00
CA ALA A 82 -9.07 -6.77 3.36
C ALA A 82 -8.48 -5.46 2.83
N ASP A 83 -7.82 -4.71 3.71
CA ASP A 83 -7.10 -3.49 3.35
C ASP A 83 -5.83 -3.81 2.53
N TYR A 84 -5.06 -2.82 2.13
CA TYR A 84 -3.88 -3.05 1.29
C TYR A 84 -2.65 -3.44 2.13
N GLY A 85 -2.39 -4.72 2.34
CA GLY A 85 -1.25 -5.15 3.18
C GLY A 85 -1.09 -6.65 3.27
N SER A 86 -0.14 -7.11 4.09
CA SER A 86 -0.10 -8.52 4.47
C SER A 86 -1.17 -8.80 5.52
N HIS A 87 -1.74 -10.00 5.49
CA HIS A 87 -2.87 -10.35 6.34
C HIS A 87 -2.72 -11.75 6.96
N LYS A 88 -3.26 -11.93 8.16
CA LYS A 88 -3.33 -13.23 8.84
C LYS A 88 -4.79 -13.68 8.96
N LEU A 89 -5.14 -14.73 8.24
CA LEU A 89 -6.41 -15.43 8.42
C LEU A 89 -6.28 -16.49 9.51
N ARG A 90 -7.30 -16.59 10.35
CA ARG A 90 -7.47 -17.72 11.29
C ARG A 90 -8.90 -18.20 11.24
N ALA A 91 -9.12 -19.48 10.99
CA ALA A 91 -10.42 -20.11 11.14
C ALA A 91 -10.40 -21.07 12.33
N ARG A 92 -11.46 -21.05 13.14
CA ARG A 92 -11.63 -21.93 14.30
C ARG A 92 -13.01 -22.56 14.28
N ALA A 93 -13.08 -23.87 14.48
CA ALA A 93 -14.33 -24.61 14.55
C ALA A 93 -14.51 -25.21 15.94
N TYR A 94 -15.76 -25.30 16.41
CA TYR A 94 -16.13 -25.82 17.71
C TYR A 94 -17.13 -26.95 17.55
N ASP A 95 -16.99 -28.03 18.31
CA ASP A 95 -17.98 -29.11 18.38
C ASP A 95 -18.93 -28.93 19.59
N GLY A 96 -19.97 -29.76 19.66
CA GLY A 96 -20.88 -29.81 20.82
C GLY A 96 -20.30 -30.50 22.06
N GLY A 97 -19.11 -31.11 21.95
CA GLY A 97 -18.35 -31.73 23.04
C GLY A 97 -17.49 -30.73 23.82
N GLY A 98 -17.35 -29.49 23.33
CA GLY A 98 -16.50 -28.46 23.92
C GLY A 98 -15.06 -28.47 23.38
N ASN A 99 -14.76 -29.30 22.37
CA ASN A 99 -13.49 -29.29 21.66
C ASN A 99 -13.49 -28.25 20.54
N TRP A 100 -12.29 -27.86 20.10
CA TRP A 100 -12.13 -26.94 19.00
C TRP A 100 -10.83 -27.22 18.24
N GLY A 101 -10.86 -26.99 16.93
CA GLY A 101 -9.71 -27.01 16.05
C GLY A 101 -9.51 -25.67 15.37
N GLU A 102 -8.29 -25.38 14.90
CA GLU A 102 -7.99 -24.14 14.19
C GLU A 102 -6.94 -24.31 13.11
N VAL A 103 -6.98 -23.39 12.13
CA VAL A 103 -5.96 -23.20 11.09
C VAL A 103 -5.61 -21.72 10.98
N LYS A 104 -4.36 -21.42 10.62
CA LYS A 104 -3.83 -20.05 10.44
C LYS A 104 -3.10 -19.96 9.13
N TYR A 105 -3.46 -19.00 8.28
CA TYR A 105 -2.80 -18.69 7.01
C TYR A 105 -2.26 -17.27 7.01
N SER A 106 -1.13 -17.07 6.32
CA SER A 106 -0.58 -15.74 6.05
C SER A 106 -0.72 -15.43 4.55
N SER A 107 -1.32 -14.29 4.24
CA SER A 107 -1.30 -13.67 2.92
C SER A 107 -0.10 -12.72 2.85
N PRO A 108 0.70 -12.75 1.78
CA PRO A 108 1.70 -11.73 1.54
C PRO A 108 1.02 -10.38 1.28
N CYS A 109 1.81 -9.30 1.32
CA CYS A 109 1.36 -8.00 0.83
C CYS A 109 1.14 -8.09 -0.70
N PRO A 110 0.06 -7.52 -1.26
CA PRO A 110 -0.16 -7.55 -2.69
C PRO A 110 0.94 -6.81 -3.47
N LEU A 111 1.26 -7.29 -4.67
CA LEU A 111 2.06 -6.51 -5.62
C LEU A 111 1.42 -5.14 -5.92
N PRO A 112 2.20 -4.13 -6.36
CA PRO A 112 1.68 -2.81 -6.66
C PRO A 112 0.54 -2.85 -7.68
N VAL A 113 -0.59 -2.23 -7.32
CA VAL A 113 -1.72 -2.03 -8.24
C VAL A 113 -1.42 -0.80 -9.09
N PHE A 114 -1.61 -0.89 -10.40
CA PHE A 114 -1.34 0.21 -11.34
C PHE A 114 -2.61 0.81 -11.92
N VAL A 115 -2.57 2.11 -12.15
CA VAL A 115 -3.60 2.90 -12.82
C VAL A 115 -3.08 3.31 -14.18
N PHE A 116 -3.88 3.11 -15.22
CA PHE A 116 -3.59 3.62 -16.56
C PHE A 116 -3.81 5.14 -16.60
N VAL A 117 -2.81 5.87 -17.08
CA VAL A 117 -2.84 7.31 -17.27
C VAL A 117 -2.73 7.58 -18.77
N PRO A 118 -3.82 8.03 -19.42
CA PRO A 118 -3.74 8.49 -20.80
C PRO A 118 -2.83 9.72 -20.87
N GLY A 119 -1.78 9.63 -21.67
CA GLY A 119 -0.85 10.71 -21.95
C GLY A 119 -1.52 11.88 -22.65
N GLY A 120 -0.81 13.00 -22.69
CA GLY A 120 -1.36 14.25 -23.18
C GLY A 120 -0.42 15.43 -22.96
N GLU A 121 -0.86 16.59 -23.45
CA GLU A 121 -0.18 17.86 -23.24
C GLU A 121 -0.75 18.56 -22.01
N PHE A 122 0.11 19.17 -21.20
CA PHE A 122 -0.28 20.00 -20.06
C PHE A 122 0.69 21.15 -19.82
N GLN A 123 0.25 22.11 -19.01
CA GLN A 123 1.11 23.19 -18.51
C GLN A 123 1.77 22.73 -17.20
N MET A 124 3.07 22.46 -17.26
CA MET A 124 3.88 22.05 -16.12
C MET A 124 4.45 23.27 -15.38
N GLY A 125 4.38 23.26 -14.04
CA GLY A 125 4.90 24.30 -13.16
C GLY A 125 3.83 25.10 -12.42
N ASP A 126 4.24 26.21 -11.80
CA ASP A 126 3.40 27.06 -10.95
C ASP A 126 2.46 27.97 -11.78
N LEU A 127 1.20 27.55 -11.92
CA LEU A 127 0.15 28.29 -12.63
C LEU A 127 -0.46 29.44 -11.81
N TRP A 128 -0.29 29.46 -10.48
CA TRP A 128 -0.95 30.43 -9.60
C TRP A 128 -0.07 31.59 -9.19
N GLY A 129 1.24 31.48 -9.43
CA GLY A 129 2.16 32.54 -9.08
C GLY A 129 2.53 32.57 -7.60
N ASP A 130 2.21 31.51 -6.84
CA ASP A 130 2.42 31.40 -5.40
C ASP A 130 3.42 30.29 -5.00
N GLY A 131 4.10 29.69 -5.98
CA GLY A 131 5.16 28.72 -5.79
C GLY A 131 6.57 29.29 -5.73
N ASP A 132 7.54 28.39 -5.55
CA ASP A 132 8.96 28.72 -5.52
C ASP A 132 9.51 29.06 -6.92
N SER A 133 10.68 29.68 -6.99
CA SER A 133 11.25 30.17 -8.25
C SER A 133 11.64 29.06 -9.23
N ASP A 134 11.93 27.86 -8.71
CA ASP A 134 12.28 26.67 -9.49
C ASP A 134 11.08 25.93 -10.08
N GLU A 135 9.86 26.33 -9.72
CA GLU A 135 8.59 25.86 -10.30
C GLU A 135 8.22 26.64 -11.58
N ARG A 136 9.12 27.50 -12.08
CA ARG A 136 8.90 28.41 -13.21
C ARG A 136 10.06 28.33 -14.23
N PRO A 137 9.81 28.70 -15.50
CA PRO A 137 8.53 29.13 -16.07
C PRO A 137 7.53 27.98 -16.23
N VAL A 138 6.25 28.34 -16.26
CA VAL A 138 5.22 27.43 -16.78
C VAL A 138 5.55 27.14 -18.24
N HIS A 139 5.55 25.85 -18.60
CA HIS A 139 5.92 25.41 -19.94
C HIS A 139 5.05 24.22 -20.37
N THR A 140 4.92 24.03 -21.68
CA THR A 140 4.13 22.93 -22.25
C THR A 140 4.96 21.66 -22.26
N VAL A 141 4.39 20.59 -21.71
CA VAL A 141 4.97 19.25 -21.71
C VAL A 141 3.95 18.27 -22.26
N ARG A 142 4.41 17.31 -23.06
CA ARG A 142 3.66 16.13 -23.51
C ARG A 142 4.27 14.89 -22.87
N VAL A 143 3.43 14.08 -22.23
CA VAL A 143 3.81 12.75 -21.74
C VAL A 143 3.06 11.67 -22.53
N ASP A 144 3.73 10.55 -22.81
CA ASP A 144 3.11 9.39 -23.44
C ASP A 144 2.14 8.69 -22.46
N ASP A 145 1.40 7.68 -22.92
CA ASP A 145 0.61 6.82 -22.05
C ASP A 145 1.53 6.02 -21.12
N PHE A 146 1.14 5.90 -19.84
CA PHE A 146 1.86 5.08 -18.87
C PHE A 146 0.91 4.51 -17.82
N TYR A 147 1.41 3.51 -17.10
CA TYR A 147 0.82 3.04 -15.86
C TYR A 147 1.62 3.61 -14.69
N ILE A 148 0.96 4.00 -13.61
CA ILE A 148 1.60 4.42 -12.35
C ILE A 148 0.96 3.70 -11.17
N SER A 149 1.76 3.34 -10.16
CA SER A 149 1.25 2.67 -8.98
C SER A 149 0.23 3.57 -8.27
N ARG A 150 -0.90 2.96 -7.92
CA ARG A 150 -2.08 3.60 -7.33
C ARG A 150 -1.76 4.31 -6.02
N TYR A 151 -0.83 3.73 -5.28
CA TYR A 151 -0.33 4.14 -3.98
C TYR A 151 1.19 4.34 -4.05
N GLU A 152 1.78 4.98 -3.05
CA GLU A 152 3.22 4.83 -2.79
C GLU A 152 3.56 3.36 -2.52
N ILE A 153 4.81 2.97 -2.78
CA ILE A 153 5.29 1.63 -2.45
C ILE A 153 5.29 1.45 -0.94
N THR A 154 4.68 0.36 -0.47
CA THR A 154 4.48 0.14 0.96
C THR A 154 5.67 -0.54 1.63
N VAL A 155 5.72 -0.45 2.96
CA VAL A 155 6.65 -1.20 3.80
C VAL A 155 6.54 -2.71 3.53
N GLY A 156 5.32 -3.23 3.36
CA GLY A 156 5.07 -4.64 3.06
C GLY A 156 5.69 -5.08 1.73
N GLN A 157 5.47 -4.28 0.67
CA GLN A 157 6.02 -4.55 -0.65
C GLN A 157 7.54 -4.47 -0.67
N PHE A 158 8.10 -3.43 -0.06
CA PHE A 158 9.54 -3.27 -0.01
C PHE A 158 10.21 -4.38 0.82
N ARG A 159 9.54 -4.88 1.87
CA ARG A 159 10.02 -6.04 2.62
C ARG A 159 10.09 -7.30 1.76
N MET A 160 9.07 -7.56 0.92
CA MET A 160 9.10 -8.69 -0.01
C MET A 160 10.31 -8.61 -0.95
N PHE A 161 10.62 -7.41 -1.46
CA PHE A 161 11.84 -7.18 -2.24
C PHE A 161 13.12 -7.49 -1.45
N CYS A 162 13.22 -7.00 -0.22
CA CYS A 162 14.38 -7.26 0.65
C CYS A 162 14.57 -8.77 0.91
N GLU A 163 13.50 -9.48 1.26
CA GLU A 163 13.50 -10.92 1.51
C GLU A 163 13.90 -11.71 0.26
N ALA A 164 13.30 -11.39 -0.90
CA ALA A 164 13.57 -12.06 -2.15
C ALA A 164 15.01 -11.85 -2.67
N THR A 165 15.63 -10.73 -2.32
CA THR A 165 16.99 -10.37 -2.78
C THR A 165 18.07 -10.58 -1.72
N GLY A 166 17.70 -10.98 -0.50
CA GLY A 166 18.62 -11.08 0.63
C GLY A 166 19.16 -9.74 1.12
N ARG A 167 18.51 -8.62 0.76
CA ARG A 167 18.90 -7.27 1.21
C ARG A 167 18.35 -6.99 2.60
N SER A 168 19.09 -6.22 3.38
CA SER A 168 18.60 -5.70 4.65
C SER A 168 17.51 -4.65 4.41
N MET A 169 16.40 -4.76 5.14
CA MET A 169 15.35 -3.75 5.17
C MET A 169 15.90 -2.46 5.81
N PRO A 170 15.73 -1.28 5.17
CA PRO A 170 16.00 0.00 5.81
C PRO A 170 15.16 0.17 7.07
N SER A 171 15.77 0.71 8.14
CA SER A 171 15.08 0.88 9.41
C SER A 171 13.89 1.82 9.25
N GLN A 172 12.69 1.30 9.48
CA GLN A 172 11.48 2.11 9.55
C GLN A 172 11.36 2.78 10.93
N PRO A 173 10.86 4.03 10.99
CA PRO A 173 10.55 4.68 12.26
C PRO A 173 9.55 3.86 13.09
N SER A 174 9.56 4.07 14.42
CA SER A 174 8.68 3.36 15.35
C SER A 174 7.19 3.69 15.19
N TRP A 175 6.82 4.72 14.45
CA TRP A 175 5.43 5.03 14.11
C TRP A 175 5.03 4.42 12.75
N ASN A 176 6.00 4.09 11.88
CA ASN A 176 5.78 3.53 10.54
C ASN A 176 5.82 1.99 10.54
N ARG A 177 4.86 1.34 11.22
CA ARG A 177 4.96 -0.10 11.52
C ARG A 177 4.10 -1.02 10.66
N GLY A 178 3.10 -0.50 9.96
CA GLY A 178 2.18 -1.31 9.17
C GLY A 178 2.75 -1.64 7.79
N ASP A 179 2.32 -2.77 7.24
CA ASP A 179 2.69 -3.18 5.87
C ASP A 179 1.99 -2.36 4.79
N ASP A 180 0.94 -1.66 5.19
CA ASP A 180 0.07 -0.76 4.44
C ASP A 180 0.55 0.71 4.48
N TYR A 181 1.64 1.01 5.21
CA TYR A 181 2.23 2.34 5.23
C TYR A 181 3.24 2.54 4.10
N PRO A 182 3.48 3.77 3.62
CA PRO A 182 4.53 4.05 2.65
C PRO A 182 5.90 3.68 3.22
N VAL A 183 6.76 3.05 2.41
CA VAL A 183 8.14 2.80 2.82
C VAL A 183 8.89 4.14 2.86
N VAL A 184 9.57 4.41 3.97
CA VAL A 184 10.42 5.60 4.15
C VAL A 184 11.86 5.20 4.45
N ASN A 185 12.76 6.18 4.58
CA ASN A 185 14.19 5.93 4.76
C ASN A 185 14.80 5.08 3.63
N VAL A 186 14.22 5.16 2.44
CA VAL A 186 14.77 4.56 1.21
C VAL A 186 15.51 5.61 0.39
N SER A 187 16.66 5.23 -0.13
CA SER A 187 17.40 6.08 -1.07
C SER A 187 16.83 5.95 -2.49
N TRP A 188 17.21 6.86 -3.40
CA TRP A 188 16.87 6.72 -4.82
C TRP A 188 17.41 5.39 -5.38
N TYR A 189 18.62 4.99 -4.95
CA TYR A 189 19.24 3.72 -5.34
C TYR A 189 18.45 2.49 -4.88
N ASP A 190 17.83 2.55 -3.69
CA ASP A 190 16.97 1.47 -3.21
C ASP A 190 15.68 1.39 -4.03
N ALA A 191 15.10 2.55 -4.35
CA ALA A 191 13.88 2.66 -5.15
C ALA A 191 14.06 2.13 -6.59
N VAL A 192 15.16 2.44 -7.26
CA VAL A 192 15.41 1.92 -8.63
C VAL A 192 15.74 0.43 -8.64
N ARG A 193 16.38 -0.11 -7.58
CA ARG A 193 16.57 -1.56 -7.44
C ARG A 193 15.26 -2.29 -7.23
N PHE A 194 14.32 -1.70 -6.48
CA PHE A 194 12.97 -2.22 -6.36
C PHE A 194 12.28 -2.27 -7.74
N CYS A 195 12.43 -1.22 -8.56
CA CYS A 195 11.90 -1.20 -9.93
C CYS A 195 12.51 -2.32 -10.82
N ASN A 196 13.83 -2.51 -10.78
CA ASN A 196 14.47 -3.62 -11.50
C ASN A 196 13.98 -4.99 -10.99
N TRP A 197 13.82 -5.15 -9.67
CA TRP A 197 13.29 -6.39 -9.10
C TRP A 197 11.86 -6.67 -9.58
N LEU A 198 10.96 -5.67 -9.58
CA LEU A 198 9.62 -5.81 -10.16
C LEU A 198 9.68 -6.21 -11.64
N SER A 199 10.62 -5.63 -12.40
CA SER A 199 10.81 -5.97 -13.82
C SER A 199 11.17 -7.44 -13.98
N ARG A 200 12.09 -7.97 -13.16
CA ARG A 200 12.43 -9.40 -13.13
C ARG A 200 11.23 -10.28 -12.76
N GLN A 201 10.43 -9.88 -11.77
CA GLN A 201 9.22 -10.64 -11.38
C GLN A 201 8.21 -10.73 -12.52
N ALA A 202 8.10 -9.68 -13.33
CA ALA A 202 7.22 -9.64 -14.49
C ALA A 202 7.85 -10.20 -15.79
N GLY A 203 9.11 -10.65 -15.77
CA GLY A 203 9.82 -11.07 -16.97
C GLY A 203 10.10 -9.95 -17.97
N LEU A 204 10.20 -8.71 -17.50
CA LEU A 204 10.49 -7.51 -18.28
C LEU A 204 11.98 -7.14 -18.22
N GLU A 205 12.44 -6.37 -19.19
CA GLU A 205 13.80 -5.83 -19.22
C GLU A 205 14.00 -4.80 -18.10
N GLU A 206 15.17 -4.79 -17.47
CA GLU A 206 15.53 -3.81 -16.44
C GLU A 206 15.80 -2.44 -17.08
N VAL A 207 15.28 -1.37 -16.46
CA VAL A 207 15.48 0.00 -16.94
C VAL A 207 16.84 0.54 -16.47
N TYR A 208 17.27 0.17 -15.27
CA TYR A 208 18.47 0.75 -14.66
C TYR A 208 19.67 -0.18 -14.75
N ASP A 209 20.81 0.34 -15.17
CA ASP A 209 22.09 -0.34 -14.98
C ASP A 209 22.59 -0.07 -13.55
N GLU A 210 22.61 -1.08 -12.69
CA GLU A 210 23.01 -0.92 -11.28
C GLU A 210 24.52 -0.64 -11.08
N SER A 211 25.33 -0.66 -12.15
CA SER A 211 26.75 -0.33 -12.13
C SER A 211 27.04 1.14 -12.46
N THR A 212 26.22 1.76 -13.30
CA THR A 212 26.35 3.18 -13.70
C THR A 212 25.24 4.06 -13.15
N TRP A 213 24.13 3.46 -12.72
CA TRP A 213 22.88 4.09 -12.30
C TRP A 213 22.15 4.87 -13.39
N GLU A 214 22.51 4.62 -14.64
CA GLU A 214 21.84 5.19 -15.80
C GLU A 214 20.53 4.45 -16.10
N ALA A 215 19.52 5.19 -16.55
CA ALA A 215 18.23 4.66 -16.96
C ALA A 215 18.14 4.57 -18.50
N ASP A 216 17.90 3.37 -19.02
CA ASP A 216 17.59 3.15 -20.43
C ASP A 216 16.07 3.19 -20.65
N PHE A 217 15.56 4.38 -20.96
CA PHE A 217 14.13 4.61 -21.23
C PHE A 217 13.64 3.98 -22.55
N SER A 218 14.48 3.30 -23.32
CA SER A 218 14.00 2.46 -24.43
C SER A 218 13.45 1.11 -23.94
N ARG A 219 13.74 0.75 -22.68
CA ARG A 219 13.23 -0.46 -22.03
C ARG A 219 11.82 -0.25 -21.51
N VAL A 220 11.07 -1.35 -21.48
CA VAL A 220 9.66 -1.39 -21.06
C VAL A 220 9.47 -1.98 -19.66
N GLY A 221 10.52 -1.95 -18.83
CA GLY A 221 10.47 -2.36 -17.43
C GLY A 221 9.85 -1.31 -16.52
N TYR A 222 9.66 -1.69 -15.26
CA TYR A 222 9.27 -0.76 -14.22
C TYR A 222 10.39 0.24 -13.92
N ARG A 223 10.01 1.47 -13.62
CA ARG A 223 10.94 2.55 -13.26
C ARG A 223 10.29 3.58 -12.34
N LEU A 224 11.08 4.52 -11.84
CA LEU A 224 10.53 5.71 -11.22
C LEU A 224 9.84 6.60 -12.26
N PRO A 225 8.80 7.35 -11.88
CA PRO A 225 8.22 8.37 -12.75
C PRO A 225 9.27 9.41 -13.10
N THR A 226 9.16 10.01 -14.29
CA THR A 226 9.78 11.31 -14.53
C THR A 226 9.06 12.38 -13.72
N GLU A 227 9.70 13.51 -13.47
CA GLU A 227 9.07 14.64 -12.77
C GLU A 227 7.81 15.11 -13.50
N ALA A 228 7.83 15.08 -14.84
CA ALA A 228 6.70 15.42 -15.69
C ALA A 228 5.55 14.42 -15.60
N GLU A 229 5.82 13.11 -15.68
CA GLU A 229 4.80 12.07 -15.49
C GLU A 229 4.14 12.18 -14.11
N TRP A 230 4.94 12.45 -13.07
CA TRP A 230 4.44 12.63 -11.73
C TRP A 230 3.49 13.83 -11.63
N GLU A 231 3.90 15.01 -12.13
CA GLU A 231 3.05 16.21 -12.06
C GLU A 231 1.78 16.05 -12.91
N TYR A 232 1.89 15.49 -14.11
CA TYR A 232 0.75 15.21 -14.98
C TYR A 232 -0.27 14.30 -14.28
N ALA A 233 0.22 13.24 -13.63
CA ALA A 233 -0.60 12.31 -12.86
C ALA A 233 -1.22 12.98 -11.62
N ALA A 234 -0.46 13.78 -10.88
CA ALA A 234 -0.93 14.51 -9.69
C ALA A 234 -2.05 15.51 -10.05
N ARG A 235 -1.92 16.15 -11.22
CA ARG A 235 -2.91 17.02 -11.85
C ARG A 235 -4.08 16.27 -12.50
N ALA A 236 -4.31 15.01 -12.16
CA ALA A 236 -5.42 14.20 -12.67
C ALA A 236 -5.50 14.18 -14.20
N GLY A 237 -4.36 14.01 -14.87
CA GLY A 237 -4.25 14.02 -16.33
C GLY A 237 -3.96 15.43 -16.87
N GLY A 238 -3.08 16.18 -16.20
CA GLY A 238 -2.61 17.48 -16.69
C GLY A 238 -3.57 18.65 -16.49
N LYS A 239 -4.58 18.54 -15.63
CA LYS A 239 -5.50 19.65 -15.35
C LYS A 239 -4.80 20.83 -14.67
N GLU A 240 -5.34 22.02 -14.88
CA GLU A 240 -4.94 23.23 -14.17
C GLU A 240 -5.53 23.24 -12.75
N ILE A 241 -5.02 22.34 -11.89
CA ILE A 241 -5.38 22.24 -10.47
C ILE A 241 -4.18 22.41 -9.53
N LYS A 242 -4.35 23.11 -8.40
CA LYS A 242 -3.26 23.38 -7.45
C LYS A 242 -2.91 22.14 -6.62
N TYR A 243 -3.92 21.44 -6.14
CA TYR A 243 -3.86 20.19 -5.40
C TYR A 243 -4.55 19.08 -6.22
N PRO A 244 -4.30 17.79 -5.94
CA PRO A 244 -4.94 16.69 -6.66
C PRO A 244 -6.47 16.69 -6.64
N TRP A 245 -7.09 17.42 -5.70
CA TRP A 245 -8.55 17.58 -5.55
C TRP A 245 -9.09 18.95 -5.97
N GLY A 246 -8.26 19.88 -6.47
CA GLY A 246 -8.69 21.21 -6.89
C GLY A 246 -7.79 22.34 -6.40
N ASN A 247 -8.35 23.55 -6.32
CA ASN A 247 -7.56 24.77 -6.12
C ASN A 247 -7.56 25.31 -4.69
N GLU A 248 -8.47 24.82 -3.86
CA GLU A 248 -8.60 25.19 -2.46
C GLU A 248 -7.96 24.10 -1.60
N PHE A 249 -7.20 24.52 -0.59
CA PHE A 249 -6.64 23.61 0.38
C PHE A 249 -7.77 22.95 1.21
N ASP A 250 -7.60 21.65 1.47
CA ASP A 250 -8.55 20.83 2.23
C ASP A 250 -7.76 19.80 3.03
N CYS A 251 -7.64 20.01 4.34
CA CYS A 251 -6.89 19.14 5.23
C CYS A 251 -7.45 17.71 5.29
N SER A 252 -8.72 17.49 4.95
CA SER A 252 -9.32 16.15 4.97
C SER A 252 -8.93 15.28 3.76
N LYS A 253 -8.07 15.79 2.86
CA LYS A 253 -7.76 15.15 1.57
C LYS A 253 -6.29 14.81 1.35
N GLY A 254 -5.45 14.99 2.36
CA GLY A 254 -4.06 14.55 2.34
C GLY A 254 -3.50 14.56 3.75
N ASN A 255 -2.24 14.14 3.89
CA ASN A 255 -1.54 14.10 5.16
C ASN A 255 -0.41 15.14 5.18
N PHE A 256 -0.47 16.08 6.13
CA PHE A 256 0.39 17.26 6.19
C PHE A 256 1.07 17.39 7.56
N ASP A 257 1.89 18.43 7.72
CA ASP A 257 2.52 18.74 9.01
C ASP A 257 1.51 18.82 10.17
N ASP A 258 1.78 18.10 11.27
CA ASP A 258 1.00 18.18 12.50
C ASP A 258 1.74 19.04 13.55
N GLU A 259 1.15 20.19 13.87
CA GLU A 259 1.70 21.18 14.79
C GLU A 259 1.90 20.66 16.23
N THR A 260 1.26 19.56 16.61
CA THR A 260 1.40 18.95 17.95
C THR A 260 2.75 18.25 18.16
N VAL A 261 3.42 17.86 17.06
CA VAL A 261 4.71 17.16 17.08
C VAL A 261 5.78 17.91 16.30
N HIS A 262 5.37 18.69 15.31
CA HIS A 262 6.23 19.50 14.46
C HIS A 262 5.72 20.93 14.42
N ASP A 263 6.27 21.80 15.27
CA ASP A 263 5.97 23.25 15.33
C ASP A 263 6.58 24.00 14.13
N SER A 264 6.46 23.43 12.92
CA SER A 264 6.99 23.99 11.69
C SER A 264 5.94 24.88 11.00
N TYR A 265 4.65 24.54 11.12
CA TYR A 265 3.56 25.29 10.53
C TYR A 265 2.18 25.00 11.15
N VAL A 266 1.35 26.04 11.30
CA VAL A 266 -0.06 25.90 11.71
C VAL A 266 -0.91 25.58 10.48
N VAL A 267 -1.33 24.32 10.33
CA VAL A 267 -2.13 23.88 9.17
C VAL A 267 -3.56 24.47 9.23
N PRO A 268 -4.09 25.04 8.12
CA PRO A 268 -5.48 25.48 8.07
C PRO A 268 -6.47 24.33 8.30
N GLY A 269 -7.10 24.32 9.46
CA GLY A 269 -7.92 23.18 9.92
C GLY A 269 -7.68 22.87 11.39
N GLY A 270 -6.53 23.28 11.94
CA GLY A 270 -6.11 23.09 13.32
C GLY A 270 -5.39 21.75 13.56
N GLU A 271 -4.94 21.55 14.80
CA GLU A 271 -4.27 20.34 15.29
C GLU A 271 -4.95 19.04 14.82
N GLY A 272 -4.16 18.14 14.21
CA GLY A 272 -4.62 16.82 13.78
C GLY A 272 -5.79 16.82 12.79
N CYS A 273 -5.91 17.86 11.96
CA CYS A 273 -7.04 18.03 11.04
C CYS A 273 -7.20 16.93 9.99
N ASP A 274 -6.12 16.23 9.63
CA ASP A 274 -6.13 15.05 8.76
C ASP A 274 -6.25 13.72 9.52
N GLY A 275 -6.14 13.74 10.84
CA GLY A 275 -6.22 12.58 11.72
C GLY A 275 -4.91 11.79 11.88
N TYR A 276 -3.79 12.25 11.33
CA TYR A 276 -2.51 11.55 11.37
C TYR A 276 -1.35 12.48 11.75
N VAL A 277 -0.65 12.14 12.83
CA VAL A 277 0.51 12.90 13.31
C VAL A 277 1.77 12.65 12.47
N GLU A 278 1.91 11.42 11.95
CA GLU A 278 2.97 11.04 11.03
C GLU A 278 2.36 10.44 9.75
N THR A 279 3.10 9.64 8.98
CA THR A 279 2.55 8.94 7.80
C THR A 279 1.20 8.26 8.09
N ALA A 280 0.34 8.24 7.09
CA ALA A 280 -0.90 7.47 7.09
C ALA A 280 -0.70 6.17 6.31
N PRO A 281 -1.52 5.13 6.56
CA PRO A 281 -1.67 4.03 5.62
C PRO A 281 -1.96 4.57 4.21
N VAL A 282 -1.36 3.97 3.19
CA VAL A 282 -1.62 4.39 1.81
C VAL A 282 -3.09 4.24 1.48
N GLY A 283 -3.65 5.21 0.76
CA GLY A 283 -5.05 5.22 0.40
C GLY A 283 -6.01 5.71 1.47
N SER A 284 -5.51 6.30 2.57
CA SER A 284 -6.35 6.84 3.65
C SER A 284 -7.20 8.04 3.21
N PHE A 285 -6.74 8.78 2.20
CA PHE A 285 -7.41 9.97 1.68
C PHE A 285 -8.09 9.70 0.33
N PRO A 286 -9.05 10.53 -0.12
CA PRO A 286 -9.70 10.33 -1.41
C PRO A 286 -8.68 10.40 -2.57
N PRO A 287 -8.84 9.56 -3.62
CA PRO A 287 -7.99 9.67 -4.80
C PRO A 287 -8.33 10.90 -5.64
N ASN A 288 -7.40 11.27 -6.52
CA ASN A 288 -7.71 12.17 -7.62
C ASN A 288 -8.61 11.48 -8.68
N GLU A 289 -9.01 12.21 -9.72
CA GLU A 289 -9.94 11.68 -10.73
C GLU A 289 -9.40 10.50 -11.56
N LEU A 290 -8.09 10.24 -11.55
CA LEU A 290 -7.50 9.05 -12.17
C LEU A 290 -7.56 7.83 -11.25
N GLY A 291 -7.90 8.00 -9.97
CA GLY A 291 -7.85 6.93 -8.99
C GLY A 291 -6.50 6.81 -8.28
N LEU A 292 -5.64 7.83 -8.37
CA LEU A 292 -4.35 7.89 -7.67
C LEU A 292 -4.51 8.50 -6.29
N TYR A 293 -3.93 7.84 -5.31
CA TYR A 293 -3.99 8.24 -3.91
C TYR A 293 -2.69 8.92 -3.49
N ASP A 294 -2.80 9.76 -2.46
CA ASP A 294 -1.67 10.37 -1.76
C ASP A 294 -0.73 11.16 -2.69
N MET A 295 -1.28 11.73 -3.78
CA MET A 295 -0.53 12.60 -4.70
C MET A 295 -0.20 13.98 -4.10
N ALA A 296 -0.57 14.22 -2.84
CA ALA A 296 -0.24 15.40 -2.05
C ALA A 296 -0.20 15.02 -0.57
N GLY A 297 0.96 15.22 0.06
CA GLY A 297 1.20 14.85 1.45
C GLY A 297 1.70 13.42 1.62
N ASN A 298 1.53 12.87 2.82
CA ASN A 298 2.04 11.57 3.26
C ASN A 298 3.57 11.48 3.13
N VAL A 299 4.15 11.12 1.98
CA VAL A 299 5.60 11.13 1.78
C VAL A 299 6.00 11.81 0.49
N TYR A 300 7.16 12.48 0.49
CA TYR A 300 7.80 12.91 -0.73
C TYR A 300 8.21 11.69 -1.55
N GLU A 301 8.19 11.81 -2.88
CA GLU A 301 8.39 10.67 -3.76
C GLU A 301 9.53 10.86 -4.75
N TRP A 302 10.45 9.90 -4.79
CA TRP A 302 11.55 9.88 -5.76
C TRP A 302 11.06 9.87 -7.20
N CYS A 303 11.55 10.83 -7.98
CA CYS A 303 11.48 10.83 -9.43
C CYS A 303 12.82 10.39 -10.05
N ASN A 304 12.79 10.00 -11.33
CA ASN A 304 13.98 9.60 -12.05
C ASN A 304 14.97 10.76 -12.29
N ASP A 305 14.42 11.96 -12.49
CA ASP A 305 15.11 13.15 -12.97
C ASP A 305 16.23 13.59 -12.03
N TRP A 306 17.34 14.01 -12.61
CA TRP A 306 18.25 14.90 -11.90
C TRP A 306 17.54 16.24 -11.67
N TYR A 307 17.66 16.79 -10.48
CA TYR A 307 17.09 18.09 -10.17
C TYR A 307 18.00 19.20 -10.71
N ASP A 308 17.37 20.18 -11.35
CA ASP A 308 17.98 21.46 -11.71
C ASP A 308 16.89 22.55 -11.65
N SER A 309 17.18 23.64 -10.94
CA SER A 309 16.22 24.72 -10.68
C SER A 309 15.93 25.58 -11.92
N GLY A 310 16.79 25.55 -12.93
CA GLY A 310 16.61 26.22 -14.22
C GLY A 310 16.05 25.33 -15.33
N TYR A 311 15.86 24.01 -15.09
CA TYR A 311 15.51 23.05 -16.13
C TYR A 311 14.24 23.42 -16.92
N TYR A 312 13.22 23.96 -16.26
CA TYR A 312 11.95 24.32 -16.92
C TYR A 312 12.13 25.33 -18.06
N SER A 313 13.17 26.17 -18.02
CA SER A 313 13.46 27.13 -19.09
C SER A 313 14.02 26.50 -20.38
N VAL A 314 14.51 25.26 -20.30
CA VAL A 314 15.15 24.51 -21.40
C VAL A 314 14.53 23.14 -21.63
N SER A 315 13.47 22.81 -20.88
CA SER A 315 12.78 21.52 -20.92
C SER A 315 12.23 21.23 -22.32
N PRO A 316 12.50 20.05 -22.90
CA PRO A 316 11.85 19.65 -24.15
C PRO A 316 10.35 19.42 -23.90
N VAL A 317 9.56 19.58 -24.96
CA VAL A 317 8.11 19.34 -24.88
C VAL A 317 7.83 17.86 -24.65
N ASP A 318 8.46 16.97 -25.43
CA ASP A 318 8.12 15.55 -25.46
C ASP A 318 8.92 14.75 -24.43
N ASN A 319 8.20 14.14 -23.48
CA ASN A 319 8.69 13.22 -22.46
C ASN A 319 10.00 13.70 -21.81
N PRO A 320 10.03 14.89 -21.18
CA PRO A 320 11.23 15.40 -20.50
C PRO A 320 11.64 14.48 -19.36
N ARG A 321 12.96 14.33 -19.18
CA ARG A 321 13.58 13.39 -18.23
C ARG A 321 14.58 14.06 -17.29
N GLY A 322 14.51 15.39 -17.21
CA GLY A 322 15.48 16.21 -16.50
C GLY A 322 16.78 16.40 -17.27
N PRO A 323 17.77 17.07 -16.67
CA PRO A 323 19.14 17.13 -17.17
C PRO A 323 19.78 15.74 -17.23
N SER A 324 20.77 15.57 -18.11
CA SER A 324 21.51 14.30 -18.25
C SER A 324 22.35 13.93 -17.02
N SER A 325 22.67 14.88 -16.15
CA SER A 325 23.50 14.70 -14.95
C SER A 325 23.14 15.73 -13.89
N GLY A 326 23.39 15.41 -12.61
CA GLY A 326 23.21 16.34 -11.50
C GLY A 326 23.76 15.79 -10.19
N GLU A 327 23.59 16.55 -9.11
CA GLU A 327 24.02 16.15 -7.76
C GLU A 327 22.88 15.57 -6.91
N GLU A 328 21.65 16.00 -7.19
CA GLU A 328 20.44 15.66 -6.44
C GLU A 328 19.35 15.15 -7.38
N LYS A 329 18.53 14.22 -6.90
CA LYS A 329 17.36 13.70 -7.63
C LYS A 329 16.11 14.44 -7.21
N ALA A 330 15.18 14.62 -8.14
CA ALA A 330 13.93 15.32 -7.90
C ALA A 330 13.00 14.52 -6.97
N LEU A 331 12.25 15.25 -6.14
CA LEU A 331 11.21 14.76 -5.25
C LEU A 331 9.93 15.57 -5.45
N ARG A 332 8.78 14.91 -5.32
CA ARG A 332 7.46 15.50 -5.53
C ARG A 332 6.48 15.09 -4.44
N GLY A 333 5.39 15.86 -4.27
CA GLY A 333 4.25 15.47 -3.44
C GLY A 333 4.13 16.14 -2.07
N GLY A 334 5.24 16.60 -1.49
CA GLY A 334 5.22 17.02 -0.08
C GLY A 334 5.13 15.82 0.86
N SER A 335 4.97 16.04 2.16
CA SER A 335 4.85 14.94 3.12
C SER A 335 4.15 15.40 4.40
N TRP A 336 3.87 14.44 5.29
CA TRP A 336 3.39 14.64 6.67
C TRP A 336 4.28 15.55 7.54
N PHE A 337 5.47 15.95 7.06
CA PHE A 337 6.47 16.72 7.81
C PHE A 337 6.56 18.18 7.33
N PHE A 338 5.87 18.53 6.25
CA PHE A 338 6.00 19.84 5.62
C PHE A 338 4.65 20.53 5.49
N ASN A 339 4.70 21.86 5.49
CA ASN A 339 3.50 22.67 5.32
C ASN A 339 2.75 22.32 4.00
N PRO A 340 1.43 22.57 3.95
CA PRO A 340 0.63 22.27 2.77
C PRO A 340 1.07 22.92 1.46
N GLY A 341 1.83 24.02 1.52
CA GLY A 341 2.41 24.67 0.34
C GLY A 341 3.41 23.78 -0.39
N CYS A 342 4.08 22.86 0.32
CA CYS A 342 4.95 21.83 -0.25
C CYS A 342 4.18 20.69 -0.93
N CYS A 343 2.86 20.59 -0.68
CA CYS A 343 2.01 19.54 -1.23
C CYS A 343 1.20 19.98 -2.46
N ARG A 344 1.49 21.18 -2.99
CA ARG A 344 0.95 21.62 -4.28
C ARG A 344 1.48 20.71 -5.39
N THR A 345 0.65 20.43 -6.38
CA THR A 345 1.01 19.58 -7.52
C THR A 345 2.26 20.05 -8.27
N ALA A 346 2.57 21.36 -8.24
CA ALA A 346 3.73 21.97 -8.89
C ALA A 346 5.01 21.95 -8.03
N ASN A 347 4.91 21.71 -6.72
CA ASN A 347 6.04 21.88 -5.82
C ASN A 347 7.17 20.90 -6.13
N ARG A 348 8.39 21.42 -6.12
CA ARG A 348 9.62 20.71 -6.39
C ARG A 348 10.45 20.60 -5.14
N PHE A 349 10.99 19.42 -4.89
CA PHE A 349 12.02 19.23 -3.88
C PHE A 349 13.13 18.34 -4.42
N ARG A 350 14.18 18.15 -3.62
CA ARG A 350 15.36 17.40 -4.04
C ARG A 350 16.13 16.85 -2.86
N LEU A 351 16.83 15.75 -3.11
CA LEU A 351 17.80 15.17 -2.19
C LEU A 351 18.91 14.48 -2.98
N SER A 352 20.10 14.37 -2.39
CA SER A 352 21.16 13.51 -2.92
C SER A 352 20.64 12.07 -3.11
N PRO A 353 20.98 11.36 -4.22
CA PRO A 353 20.43 10.03 -4.52
C PRO A 353 20.76 8.97 -3.47
N GLY A 354 21.86 9.12 -2.72
CA GLY A 354 22.22 8.25 -1.60
C GLY A 354 21.60 8.66 -0.27
N GLY A 355 20.95 9.82 -0.21
CA GLY A 355 20.24 10.30 0.96
C GLY A 355 18.97 9.50 1.19
N SER A 356 18.68 9.20 2.45
CA SER A 356 17.39 8.68 2.88
C SER A 356 16.81 9.57 3.97
N ARG A 357 15.50 9.77 3.95
CA ARG A 357 14.76 10.59 4.92
C ARG A 357 13.47 9.88 5.31
N TYR A 358 13.02 10.11 6.54
CA TYR A 358 11.83 9.49 7.11
C TYR A 358 10.52 10.04 6.52
N PHE A 359 10.60 11.10 5.73
CA PHE A 359 9.50 11.71 5.00
C PHE A 359 9.54 11.39 3.50
N CYS A 360 10.45 10.53 3.05
CA CYS A 360 10.70 10.27 1.64
C CYS A 360 10.55 8.78 1.32
N GLY A 361 9.64 8.49 0.38
CA GLY A 361 9.37 7.19 -0.23
C GLY A 361 9.39 7.30 -1.76
N PHE A 362 8.56 6.50 -2.44
CA PHE A 362 8.46 6.54 -3.90
C PHE A 362 7.23 5.80 -4.40
N ARG A 363 6.86 6.05 -5.66
CA ARG A 363 5.92 5.26 -6.44
C ARG A 363 6.56 4.81 -7.76
N VAL A 364 5.94 3.88 -8.46
CA VAL A 364 6.54 3.20 -9.63
C VAL A 364 5.67 3.41 -10.86
N VAL A 365 6.29 3.53 -12.04
CA VAL A 365 5.60 3.53 -13.34
C VAL A 365 6.03 2.36 -14.21
N LEU A 366 5.18 2.05 -15.19
CA LEU A 366 5.43 1.10 -16.27
C LEU A 366 4.97 1.75 -17.59
N PRO A 367 5.83 1.89 -18.61
CA PRO A 367 5.44 2.50 -19.88
C PRO A 367 4.45 1.61 -20.66
N VAL A 368 3.60 2.23 -21.47
CA VAL A 368 2.68 1.53 -22.39
C VAL A 368 3.40 1.23 -23.71
N ARG A 369 3.06 0.11 -24.35
CA ARG A 369 3.65 -0.32 -25.63
C ARG A 369 2.92 0.24 -26.84
#